data_AF-A0A819QMP2-F1
#
_entry.id   AF-A0A819QMP2-F1
#
_cell.length_a   1.000
_cell.length_b   1.000
_cell.length_c   1.000
_cell.angle_alpha   90.00
_cell.angle_beta   90.00
_cell.angle_gamma   90.00
#
_symmetry.space_group_name_H-M   'P 1'
#
loop_
_entity.id
_entity.type
_entity.pdbx_description
1 polymer ?
#
loop_
_entity_poly.entity_id
_entity_poly.type
_entity_poly.pdbx_seq_one_letter_code
_entity_poly.pdbx_strand_id
1 'polypeptide(L)'
;MHESSNGFMGNHDEQARSYTGINSVILSQQASRFWIPFDVKLFETLTPKDYLEKYCRVNNRRHTLYKRVFDKHKDSEGELSIKALPDALSDAYMRTIDSHFVTQVIGLLDLPSNAKITFTQFEGIAAFSERYFFNIFTGQDNMEPQLQKEILEKLDFSSLKWKLVGVNISSSLRQILRLL
;
A
#
# COMPACT_ATOMS: atom_id res chain seq x y z
N MET A 1 -32.23 -27.02 19.39
CA MET A 1 -32.55 -25.59 19.27
C MET A 1 -31.62 -24.82 20.18
N HIS A 2 -30.53 -24.26 19.64
CA HIS A 2 -30.11 -22.87 19.85
C HIS A 2 -28.80 -22.60 19.10
N GLU A 3 -28.76 -21.39 18.59
CA GLU A 3 -27.84 -20.80 17.60
C GLU A 3 -26.46 -20.41 18.15
N SER A 4 -25.52 -20.36 17.21
CA SER A 4 -24.51 -19.32 16.98
C SER A 4 -23.58 -18.83 18.09
N SER A 5 -22.28 -18.79 17.74
CA SER A 5 -21.45 -17.60 17.92
C SER A 5 -20.27 -17.63 16.95
N ASN A 6 -20.51 -17.12 15.74
CA ASN A 6 -19.49 -16.59 14.84
C ASN A 6 -19.36 -15.10 15.19
N GLY A 7 -18.26 -14.67 15.78
CA GLY A 7 -18.14 -13.31 16.29
C GLY A 7 -16.70 -12.83 16.30
N PHE A 8 -16.16 -12.50 15.12
CA PHE A 8 -14.91 -11.73 15.00
C PHE A 8 -14.83 -10.99 13.66
N MET A 9 -15.90 -10.28 13.29
CA MET A 9 -15.91 -9.37 12.13
C MET A 9 -17.11 -8.43 12.26
N GLY A 10 -16.94 -7.34 12.98
CA GLY A 10 -17.98 -6.34 13.16
C GLY A 10 -17.45 -5.25 14.07
N ASN A 11 -16.97 -4.16 13.46
CA ASN A 11 -16.86 -2.80 14.03
C ASN A 11 -16.02 -1.85 13.16
N HIS A 12 -15.23 -2.34 12.19
CA HIS A 12 -14.40 -1.48 11.33
C HIS A 12 -15.13 -0.94 10.09
N ASP A 13 -16.14 -1.65 9.58
CA ASP A 13 -16.89 -1.24 8.38
C ASP A 13 -17.79 -0.03 8.61
N GLU A 14 -18.21 0.22 9.86
CA GLU A 14 -19.14 1.29 10.19
C GLU A 14 -18.45 2.67 10.28
N GLN A 15 -17.15 2.70 10.63
CA GLN A 15 -16.35 3.93 10.58
C GLN A 15 -15.94 4.30 9.15
N ALA A 16 -15.74 3.34 8.24
CA ALA A 16 -15.39 3.63 6.84
C ALA A 16 -16.52 4.36 6.09
N ARG A 17 -17.78 4.09 6.44
CA ARG A 17 -18.97 4.64 5.77
C ARG A 17 -19.19 6.15 5.99
N SER A 18 -18.51 6.78 6.95
CA SER A 18 -18.59 8.25 7.14
C SER A 18 -17.56 9.03 6.29
N TYR A 19 -16.65 8.36 5.58
CA TYR A 19 -15.58 8.99 4.78
C TYR A 19 -15.94 9.20 3.30
N THR A 20 -17.23 9.23 2.95
CA THR A 20 -17.77 9.41 1.59
C THR A 20 -17.41 10.75 0.89
N GLY A 21 -16.37 11.47 1.36
CA GLY A 21 -15.87 12.72 0.80
C GLY A 21 -14.37 12.73 0.43
N ILE A 22 -13.63 11.63 0.57
CA ILE A 22 -12.25 11.57 0.04
C ILE A 22 -12.35 11.50 -1.49
N ASN A 23 -12.22 12.66 -2.14
CA ASN A 23 -12.34 12.80 -3.59
C ASN A 23 -11.45 11.77 -4.32
N SER A 24 -11.99 11.13 -5.37
CA SER A 24 -11.26 10.29 -6.34
C SER A 24 -10.09 11.00 -7.03
N VAL A 25 -10.00 12.33 -6.87
CA VAL A 25 -8.85 13.14 -7.31
C VAL A 25 -7.61 12.88 -6.44
N ILE A 26 -7.79 12.59 -5.14
CA ILE A 26 -6.71 12.41 -4.17
C ILE A 26 -6.15 11.00 -4.23
N LEU A 27 -7.00 9.97 -4.38
CA LEU A 27 -6.63 8.55 -4.43
C LEU A 27 -6.97 7.95 -5.80
N SER A 28 -6.08 7.14 -6.37
CA SER A 28 -6.27 6.52 -7.67
C SER A 28 -5.64 5.12 -7.72
N GLN A 29 -6.38 4.11 -8.18
CA GLN A 29 -5.79 2.79 -8.45
C GLN A 29 -4.70 2.87 -9.54
N GLN A 30 -4.86 3.76 -10.52
CA GLN A 30 -3.94 3.90 -11.65
C GLN A 30 -2.68 4.72 -11.32
N ALA A 31 -2.53 5.12 -10.05
CA ALA A 31 -1.34 5.78 -9.52
C ALA A 31 -0.08 4.93 -9.69
N SER A 32 -0.24 3.62 -9.54
CA SER A 32 0.85 2.66 -9.52
C SER A 32 0.44 1.33 -10.13
N ARG A 33 1.43 0.54 -10.51
CA ARG A 33 1.29 -0.86 -10.88
C ARG A 33 2.25 -1.70 -10.06
N PHE A 34 1.76 -2.82 -9.55
CA PHE A 34 2.54 -3.83 -8.86
C PHE A 34 2.74 -5.05 -9.77
N TRP A 35 3.84 -5.76 -9.58
CA TRP A 35 4.08 -7.04 -10.28
C TRP A 35 4.68 -8.07 -9.35
N ILE A 36 4.66 -9.31 -9.83
CA ILE A 36 5.27 -10.44 -9.15
C ILE A 36 6.67 -10.65 -9.76
N PRO A 37 7.69 -10.97 -8.94
CA PRO A 37 8.96 -11.44 -9.46
C PRO A 37 8.78 -12.65 -10.38
N PHE A 38 9.55 -12.73 -11.47
CA PHE A 38 9.49 -13.89 -12.35
C PHE A 38 9.81 -15.20 -11.61
N ASP A 39 10.83 -15.16 -10.74
CA ASP A 39 11.11 -16.23 -9.78
C ASP A 39 10.45 -15.91 -8.44
N VAL A 40 9.39 -16.64 -8.11
CA VAL A 40 8.64 -16.48 -6.86
C VAL A 40 9.44 -16.83 -5.61
N LYS A 41 10.56 -17.58 -5.73
CA LYS A 41 11.46 -17.82 -4.58
C LYS A 41 12.14 -16.57 -4.08
N LEU A 42 12.20 -15.50 -4.88
CA LEU A 42 12.72 -14.22 -4.41
C LEU A 42 11.92 -13.67 -3.23
N PHE A 43 10.63 -14.01 -3.09
CA PHE A 43 9.83 -13.61 -1.94
C PHE A 43 10.34 -14.16 -0.59
N GLU A 44 11.15 -15.21 -0.58
CA GLU A 44 11.70 -15.78 0.66
C GLU A 44 12.76 -14.88 1.30
N THR A 45 13.34 -13.96 0.53
CA THR A 45 14.42 -13.06 0.98
C THR A 45 14.02 -11.59 0.99
N LEU A 46 12.84 -11.24 0.46
CA LEU A 46 12.37 -9.85 0.40
C LEU A 46 11.67 -9.44 1.69
N THR A 47 11.94 -8.22 2.14
CA THR A 47 11.08 -7.51 3.09
C THR A 47 9.92 -6.82 2.35
N PRO A 48 8.85 -6.40 3.06
CA PRO A 48 7.80 -5.55 2.47
C PRO A 48 8.37 -4.32 1.76
N LYS A 49 9.35 -3.66 2.38
CA LYS A 49 10.02 -2.49 1.80
C LYS A 49 10.76 -2.83 0.51
N ASP A 50 11.54 -3.91 0.50
CA ASP A 50 12.30 -4.33 -0.69
C ASP A 50 11.37 -4.69 -1.84
N TYR A 51 10.25 -5.35 -1.53
CA TYR A 51 9.22 -5.65 -2.51
C TYR A 51 8.65 -4.38 -3.13
N LEU A 52 8.20 -3.43 -2.30
CA LEU A 52 7.61 -2.19 -2.78
C LEU A 52 8.59 -1.32 -3.54
N GLU A 53 9.88 -1.34 -3.19
CA GLU A 53 10.91 -0.63 -3.95
C GLU A 53 11.14 -1.25 -5.34
N LYS A 54 11.19 -2.58 -5.44
CA LYS A 54 11.61 -3.28 -6.67
C LYS A 54 10.46 -3.67 -7.59
N TYR A 55 9.26 -3.83 -7.04
CA TYR A 55 8.12 -4.44 -7.72
C TYR A 55 6.88 -3.52 -7.77
N CYS A 56 7.09 -2.21 -7.58
CA CYS A 56 6.10 -1.16 -7.78
C CYS A 56 6.60 -0.13 -8.79
N ARG A 57 5.72 0.31 -9.69
CA ARG A 57 5.99 1.40 -10.64
C ARG A 57 4.91 2.43 -10.48
N VAL A 58 5.33 3.64 -10.16
CA VAL A 58 4.46 4.78 -10.00
C VAL A 58 4.41 5.57 -11.30
N ASN A 59 3.26 6.15 -11.63
CA ASN A 59 3.12 7.00 -12.81
C ASN A 59 3.80 8.36 -12.59
N ASN A 60 4.13 9.08 -13.68
CA ASN A 60 4.90 10.33 -13.60
C ASN A 60 4.24 11.41 -12.71
N ARG A 61 2.91 11.48 -12.70
CA ARG A 61 2.15 12.45 -11.89
C ARG A 61 2.39 12.20 -10.41
N ARG A 62 2.25 10.95 -9.97
CA ARG A 62 2.44 10.53 -8.58
C ARG A 62 3.91 10.53 -8.19
N HIS A 63 4.81 10.13 -9.08
CA HIS A 63 6.25 10.26 -8.88
C HIS A 63 6.64 11.70 -8.51
N THR A 64 6.13 12.68 -9.27
CA THR A 64 6.42 14.10 -9.01
C THR A 64 5.86 14.57 -7.67
N LEU A 65 4.65 14.14 -7.33
CA LEU A 65 4.02 14.43 -6.04
C LEU A 65 4.85 13.84 -4.88
N TYR A 66 5.16 12.54 -4.94
CA TYR A 66 5.90 11.84 -3.91
C TYR A 66 7.31 12.40 -3.77
N LYS A 67 7.96 12.79 -4.88
CA LYS A 67 9.26 13.43 -4.82
C LYS A 67 9.22 14.75 -4.06
N ARG A 68 8.24 15.60 -4.34
CA ARG A 68 8.06 16.88 -3.63
C ARG A 68 7.82 16.66 -2.13
N VAL A 69 6.98 15.69 -1.77
CA VAL A 69 6.71 15.35 -0.38
C VAL A 69 7.95 14.81 0.31
N PHE A 70 8.66 13.88 -0.34
CA PHE A 70 9.92 13.34 0.19
C PHE A 70 10.96 14.45 0.42
N ASP A 71 11.16 15.34 -0.55
CA ASP A 71 12.13 16.42 -0.44
C ASP A 71 11.78 17.43 0.67
N LYS A 72 10.50 17.54 1.07
CA LYS A 72 10.05 18.35 2.20
C LYS A 72 10.37 17.71 3.56
N HIS A 73 10.38 16.37 3.65
CA HIS A 73 10.43 15.63 4.91
C HIS A 73 11.74 14.88 5.16
N LYS A 74 12.59 14.74 4.15
CA LYS A 74 13.92 14.14 4.30
C LYS A 74 14.79 14.98 5.24
N ASP A 75 15.68 14.30 5.93
CA ASP A 75 16.68 14.92 6.80
C ASP A 75 17.85 15.51 6.01
N SER A 76 18.83 16.07 6.74
CA SER A 76 20.05 16.63 6.16
C SER A 76 20.92 15.59 5.43
N GLU A 77 20.75 14.30 5.71
CA GLU A 77 21.44 13.19 5.06
C GLU A 77 20.73 12.79 3.75
N GLY A 78 19.57 13.39 3.46
CA GLY A 78 18.81 13.15 2.25
C GLY A 78 17.87 11.94 2.34
N GLU A 79 17.66 11.40 3.55
CA GLU A 79 16.83 10.23 3.80
C GLU A 79 15.61 10.58 4.65
N LEU A 80 14.55 9.79 4.55
CA LEU A 80 13.37 9.94 5.38
C LEU A 80 13.48 8.99 6.59
N SER A 81 13.35 9.53 7.79
CA SER A 81 13.30 8.71 9.01
C SER A 81 11.90 8.12 9.22
N ILE A 82 11.81 6.99 9.92
CA ILE A 82 10.52 6.42 10.32
C ILE A 82 9.65 7.42 11.08
N LYS A 83 10.24 8.27 11.92
CA LYS A 83 9.49 9.25 12.71
C LYS A 83 8.79 10.29 11.83
N ALA A 84 9.37 10.62 10.67
CA ALA A 84 8.82 11.57 9.70
C ALA A 84 7.87 10.90 8.68
N LEU A 85 7.89 9.56 8.57
CA LEU A 85 7.06 8.82 7.61
C LEU A 85 5.54 9.07 7.76
N PRO A 86 4.95 9.09 8.97
CA PRO A 86 3.52 9.38 9.12
C PRO A 86 3.13 10.76 8.58
N ASP A 87 3.93 11.78 8.87
CA ASP A 87 3.70 13.14 8.39
C ASP A 87 3.88 13.26 6.87
N ALA A 88 4.89 12.59 6.32
CA ALA A 88 5.11 12.54 4.88
C ALA A 88 3.93 11.87 4.14
N LEU A 89 3.45 10.73 4.63
CA LEU A 89 2.28 10.06 4.06
C LEU A 89 1.03 10.94 4.19
N SER A 90 0.81 11.55 5.35
CA SER A 90 -0.33 12.46 5.57
C SER A 90 -0.30 13.61 4.56
N ASP A 91 0.86 14.24 4.35
CA ASP A 91 1.03 15.33 3.38
C ASP A 91 0.81 14.86 1.93
N ALA A 92 1.22 13.64 1.56
CA ALA A 92 0.98 13.06 0.23
C ALA A 92 -0.53 12.97 -0.09
N TYR A 93 -1.36 12.83 0.93
CA TYR A 93 -2.82 12.79 0.81
C TYR A 93 -3.48 14.06 1.34
N MET A 94 -2.77 15.18 1.35
CA MET A 94 -3.29 16.50 1.74
C MET A 94 -3.93 16.50 3.15
N ARG A 95 -3.43 15.64 4.04
CA ARG A 95 -3.91 15.42 5.42
C ARG A 95 -5.39 15.05 5.51
N THR A 96 -5.93 14.45 4.45
CA THR A 96 -7.33 13.98 4.40
C THR A 96 -7.51 12.56 4.96
N ILE A 97 -6.42 11.81 5.09
CA ILE A 97 -6.42 10.45 5.65
C ILE A 97 -6.14 10.53 7.15
N ASP A 98 -6.97 9.84 7.94
CA ASP A 98 -6.78 9.77 9.39
C ASP A 98 -5.44 9.11 9.74
N SER A 99 -4.79 9.65 10.78
CA SER A 99 -3.54 9.14 11.35
C SER A 99 -3.61 7.65 11.72
N HIS A 100 -4.80 7.13 12.08
CA HIS A 100 -5.04 5.72 12.34
C HIS A 100 -4.70 4.85 11.13
N PHE A 101 -5.21 5.20 9.95
CA PHE A 101 -4.96 4.45 8.71
C PHE A 101 -3.50 4.56 8.26
N VAL A 102 -2.89 5.73 8.45
CA VAL A 102 -1.45 5.93 8.20
C VAL A 102 -0.61 5.02 9.10
N THR A 103 -0.97 4.92 10.38
CA THR A 103 -0.28 4.04 11.34
C THR A 103 -0.47 2.56 10.99
N GLN A 104 -1.65 2.18 10.52
CA GLN A 104 -1.90 0.81 10.03
C GLN A 104 -0.98 0.46 8.85
N VAL A 105 -0.86 1.35 7.86
CA VAL A 105 0.07 1.15 6.73
C VAL A 105 1.50 0.96 7.23
N ILE A 106 1.98 1.81 8.13
CA ILE A 106 3.35 1.71 8.65
C ILE A 106 3.55 0.38 9.40
N GLY A 107 2.56 -0.08 10.16
CA GLY A 107 2.58 -1.37 10.84
C GLY A 107 2.68 -2.57 9.89
N LEU A 108 2.15 -2.47 8.67
CA LEU A 108 2.22 -3.55 7.66
C LEU A 108 3.63 -3.72 7.07
N LEU A 109 4.45 -2.68 7.09
CA LEU A 109 5.75 -2.66 6.44
C LEU A 109 6.86 -3.29 7.27
N ASP A 110 6.62 -3.50 8.58
CA ASP A 110 7.57 -4.12 9.51
C ASP A 110 8.96 -3.46 9.47
N LEU A 111 8.97 -2.12 9.48
CA LEU A 111 10.21 -1.34 9.37
C LEU A 111 10.92 -1.26 10.73
N PRO A 112 12.26 -1.47 10.80
CA PRO A 112 13.01 -1.38 12.05
C PRO A 112 13.06 0.07 12.54
N SER A 113 12.96 0.35 13.83
CA SER A 113 12.79 1.71 14.38
C SER A 113 13.81 2.77 13.95
N ASN A 114 15.00 2.36 13.52
CA ASN A 114 16.07 3.21 13.01
C ASN A 114 16.16 3.23 11.47
N ALA A 115 15.14 2.73 10.76
CA ALA A 115 15.19 2.65 9.31
C ALA A 115 15.33 4.05 8.70
N LYS A 116 16.21 4.10 7.72
CA LYS A 116 16.32 5.18 6.78
C LYS A 116 15.66 4.76 5.48
N ILE A 117 14.84 5.66 4.93
CA ILE A 117 13.99 5.40 3.78
C ILE A 117 14.48 6.30 2.66
N THR A 118 14.96 5.69 1.58
CA THR A 118 15.32 6.42 0.36
C THR A 118 14.08 6.91 -0.38
N PHE A 119 14.25 7.79 -1.37
CA PHE A 119 13.12 8.23 -2.18
C PHE A 119 12.41 7.08 -2.90
N THR A 120 13.15 6.12 -3.47
CA THR A 120 12.57 4.94 -4.15
C THR A 120 11.73 4.09 -3.21
N GLN A 121 12.20 3.90 -1.97
CA GLN A 121 11.45 3.20 -0.94
C GLN A 121 10.20 3.97 -0.51
N PHE A 122 10.31 5.28 -0.29
CA PHE A 122 9.16 6.12 0.03
C PHE A 122 8.13 6.11 -1.09
N GLU A 123 8.54 6.18 -2.36
CA GLU A 123 7.65 6.14 -3.51
C GLU A 123 6.84 4.84 -3.57
N GLY A 124 7.49 3.69 -3.35
CA GLY A 124 6.81 2.39 -3.26
C GLY A 124 5.85 2.31 -2.08
N ILE A 125 6.24 2.81 -0.90
CA ILE A 125 5.40 2.87 0.30
C ILE A 125 4.18 3.75 0.08
N ALA A 126 4.37 4.95 -0.49
CA ALA A 126 3.29 5.87 -0.80
C ALA A 126 2.31 5.22 -1.79
N ALA A 127 2.82 4.64 -2.88
CA ALA A 127 1.99 3.92 -3.84
C ALA A 127 1.17 2.76 -3.23
N PHE A 128 1.76 1.96 -2.34
CA PHE A 128 1.04 0.92 -1.61
C PHE A 128 -0.06 1.50 -0.72
N SER A 129 0.27 2.54 0.06
CA SER A 129 -0.69 3.18 0.95
C SER A 129 -1.84 3.83 0.19
N GLU A 130 -1.61 4.43 -0.98
CA GLU A 130 -2.67 4.95 -1.85
C GLU A 130 -3.60 3.83 -2.31
N ARG A 131 -3.05 2.67 -2.70
CA ARG A 131 -3.85 1.50 -3.09
C ARG A 131 -4.68 0.97 -1.92
N TYR A 132 -4.07 0.86 -0.75
CA TYR A 132 -4.73 0.45 0.48
C TYR A 132 -5.89 1.39 0.85
N PHE A 133 -5.65 2.70 0.85
CA PHE A 133 -6.67 3.71 1.15
C PHE A 133 -7.77 3.72 0.10
N PHE A 134 -7.44 3.61 -1.19
CA PHE A 134 -8.44 3.54 -2.25
C PHE A 134 -9.42 2.37 -2.01
N ASN A 135 -8.89 1.20 -1.68
CA ASN A 135 -9.71 0.00 -1.45
C ASN A 135 -10.61 0.15 -0.22
N ILE A 136 -10.19 0.90 0.80
CA ILE A 136 -11.00 1.16 2.00
C ILE A 136 -12.08 2.22 1.73
N PHE A 137 -11.74 3.33 1.07
CA PHE A 137 -12.61 4.52 1.03
C PHE A 137 -13.48 4.62 -0.21
N THR A 138 -13.08 4.04 -1.35
CA THR A 138 -13.80 4.26 -2.62
C THR A 138 -14.84 3.16 -2.91
N GLY A 139 -14.79 2.03 -2.20
CA GLY A 139 -15.65 0.87 -2.44
C GLY A 139 -15.42 0.22 -3.82
N GLN A 140 -15.83 -1.04 -3.99
CA GLN A 140 -15.67 -1.75 -5.27
C GLN A 140 -16.71 -1.34 -6.34
N ASP A 141 -17.63 -0.43 -6.03
CA ASP A 141 -18.76 -0.10 -6.92
C ASP A 141 -18.45 0.97 -7.96
N ASN A 142 -17.34 1.71 -7.82
CA ASN A 142 -16.90 2.76 -8.76
C ASN A 142 -15.77 2.28 -9.68
N MET A 143 -15.89 1.07 -10.23
CA MET A 143 -14.92 0.55 -11.20
C MET A 143 -15.05 1.33 -12.51
N GLU A 144 -14.28 2.41 -12.62
CA GLU A 144 -13.92 3.02 -13.91
C GLU A 144 -13.50 1.92 -14.91
N PRO A 145 -13.79 2.08 -16.22
CA PRO A 145 -13.53 1.06 -17.23
C PRO A 145 -12.08 0.56 -17.11
N GLN A 146 -11.93 -0.75 -16.87
CA GLN A 146 -10.63 -1.37 -16.63
C GLN A 146 -9.65 -1.00 -17.76
N LEU A 147 -8.71 -0.12 -17.46
CA LEU A 147 -7.65 0.22 -18.39
C LEU A 147 -6.75 -1.02 -18.55
N GLN A 148 -6.27 -1.29 -19.76
CA GLN A 148 -5.40 -2.43 -20.08
C GLN A 148 -4.19 -2.61 -19.13
N LYS A 149 -3.74 -1.52 -18.48
CA LYS A 149 -2.65 -1.53 -17.49
C LYS A 149 -2.96 -2.39 -16.26
N GLU A 150 -4.23 -2.53 -15.88
CA GLU A 150 -4.68 -3.35 -14.75
C GLU A 150 -4.81 -4.84 -15.12
N ILE A 151 -4.97 -5.18 -16.40
CA ILE A 151 -5.19 -6.57 -16.82
C ILE A 151 -3.99 -7.44 -16.43
N LEU A 152 -2.77 -6.95 -16.69
CA LEU A 152 -1.56 -7.71 -16.38
C LEU A 152 -1.35 -7.88 -14.86
N GLU A 153 -1.59 -6.83 -14.08
CA GLU A 153 -1.55 -6.91 -12.61
C GLU A 153 -2.60 -7.91 -12.09
N LYS A 154 -3.84 -7.83 -12.58
CA LYS A 154 -4.90 -8.79 -12.21
C LYS A 154 -4.54 -10.24 -12.57
N LEU A 155 -3.94 -10.47 -13.73
CA LEU A 155 -3.47 -11.81 -14.12
C LEU A 155 -2.34 -12.31 -13.20
N ASP A 156 -1.39 -11.45 -12.86
CA ASP A 156 -0.32 -11.78 -11.93
C ASP A 156 -0.90 -12.14 -10.55
N PHE A 157 -1.74 -11.27 -9.98
CA PHE A 157 -2.23 -11.41 -8.61
C PHE A 157 -3.35 -12.44 -8.45
N SER A 158 -4.18 -12.68 -9.47
CA SER A 158 -5.19 -13.77 -9.44
C SER A 158 -4.57 -15.15 -9.27
N SER A 159 -3.33 -15.32 -9.75
CA SER A 159 -2.56 -16.56 -9.65
C SER A 159 -1.63 -16.62 -8.43
N LEU A 160 -1.51 -15.53 -7.67
CA LEU A 160 -0.51 -15.40 -6.61
C LEU A 160 -0.67 -16.49 -5.52
N LYS A 161 -1.90 -16.82 -5.12
CA LYS A 161 -2.16 -17.79 -4.05
C LYS A 161 -1.51 -19.15 -4.33
N TRP A 162 -1.63 -19.66 -5.56
CA TRP A 162 -1.06 -20.96 -5.91
C TRP A 162 0.43 -20.85 -6.26
N LYS A 163 0.87 -19.72 -6.83
CA LYS A 163 2.29 -19.43 -7.09
C LYS A 163 3.14 -19.42 -5.82
N LEU A 164 2.55 -19.04 -4.68
CA LEU A 164 3.23 -19.02 -3.37
C LEU A 164 3.17 -20.35 -2.60
N VAL A 165 2.59 -21.42 -3.18
CA VAL A 165 2.56 -22.74 -2.52
C VAL A 165 3.99 -23.27 -2.40
N GLY A 166 4.41 -23.58 -1.17
CA GLY A 166 5.76 -24.06 -0.89
C GLY A 166 6.84 -22.98 -0.82
N VAL A 167 6.47 -21.70 -0.95
CA VAL A 167 7.39 -20.55 -0.82
C VAL A 167 7.36 -20.03 0.63
N ASN A 168 8.53 -19.95 1.26
CA ASN A 168 8.68 -19.46 2.63
C ASN A 168 8.71 -17.93 2.70
N ILE A 169 7.55 -17.32 2.52
CA ILE A 169 7.37 -15.86 2.56
C ILE A 169 7.05 -15.38 3.99
N SER A 170 7.62 -14.24 4.38
CA SER A 170 7.34 -13.61 5.67
C SER A 170 5.87 -13.21 5.82
N SER A 171 5.37 -13.16 7.05
CA SER A 171 3.96 -12.84 7.35
C SER A 171 3.59 -11.43 6.91
N SER A 172 4.45 -10.44 7.17
CA SER A 172 4.27 -9.05 6.77
C SER A 172 4.24 -8.89 5.25
N LEU A 173 5.16 -9.53 4.52
CA LEU A 173 5.16 -9.49 3.06
C LEU A 173 3.92 -10.17 2.47
N ARG A 174 3.52 -11.32 3.02
CA ARG A 174 2.28 -12.01 2.63
C ARG A 174 1.05 -11.13 2.84
N GLN A 175 1.04 -10.32 3.89
CA GLN A 175 -0.07 -9.43 4.21
C GLN A 175 -0.18 -8.29 3.19
N ILE A 176 0.92 -7.61 2.85
CA ILE A 176 0.86 -6.54 1.85
C ILE A 176 0.45 -7.06 0.47
N LEU A 177 0.91 -8.25 0.07
CA LEU A 177 0.57 -8.84 -1.22
C LEU A 177 -0.90 -9.24 -1.33
N ARG A 178 -1.59 -9.48 -0.21
CA ARG A 178 -3.04 -9.76 -0.19
C ARG A 178 -3.89 -8.51 -0.33
N LEU A 179 -3.31 -7.34 -0.05
CA LEU A 179 -3.99 -6.04 -0.10
C LEU A 179 -3.81 -5.33 -1.45
N LEU A 180 -3.02 -5.93 -2.35
CA LEU A 180 -2.81 -5.55 -3.74
C LEU A 180 -3.72 -6.36 -4.66
#